data_AF-A0A0K0F471-F1
#
_entry.id   AF-A0A0K0F471-F1
#
_cell.length_a   1.000
_cell.length_b   1.000
_cell.length_c   1.000
_cell.angle_alpha   90.00
_cell.angle_beta   90.00
_cell.angle_gamma   90.00
#
_symmetry.space_group_name_H-M   'P 1'
#
loop_
_entity.id
_entity.type
_entity.pdbx_description
1 polymer ?
#
loop_
_entity_poly.entity_id
_entity_poly.type
_entity_poly.pdbx_seq_one_letter_code
_entity_poly.pdbx_strand_id
1 'polypeptide(L)'
;MYYPSNVVSKLNIYKPLIIVLSILAWIYLLNIFNLENEKFVNDLYLASNKVGADSKENEITVNENEILSVLYDKEEFDEIISPFVSITIRDRIRVSHKYKLLSCSLHKHLSSMISPAMCYLKDEHEYVEKYGDIIAENQNACINSGDFHHNILEVLKYNELDDWIFFSLSRDPIERFISGFSNICIDILNMEQRALCYNCGSNMDCFVTTLYKDILNYSRTRRVMNYFIAAHFFPQNWMCDYFQFFKKYIIIPYSSKRNKEVELLGNLKRVFDKASIPQESQKFIITKFNSTKTVHSTIDSESHKVAVKMLYESPKLMRILYKIFYYDFILFNYSIPEEYLPKVAPVKKLTEYRLR
;
A
#
# COMPACT_ATOMS: atom_id res chain seq x y z
N MET A 1 3.93 -49.71 -52.46
CA MET A 1 2.65 -49.11 -52.92
C MET A 1 2.82 -47.60 -52.90
N TYR A 2 2.47 -46.94 -53.99
CA TYR A 2 2.87 -45.59 -54.42
C TYR A 2 1.78 -44.53 -54.09
N TYR A 3 2.21 -43.36 -53.56
CA TYR A 3 1.62 -41.99 -53.57
C TYR A 3 0.17 -41.72 -53.06
N PRO A 4 -0.22 -40.45 -52.75
CA PRO A 4 0.55 -39.19 -52.82
C PRO A 4 0.51 -38.27 -51.59
N SER A 5 1.61 -37.54 -51.44
CA SER A 5 1.80 -36.26 -50.75
C SER A 5 1.16 -35.11 -51.55
N ASN A 6 0.28 -34.31 -50.94
CA ASN A 6 -0.10 -32.96 -51.42
C ASN A 6 -0.99 -32.19 -50.42
N VAL A 7 -0.44 -31.67 -49.31
CA VAL A 7 -1.11 -30.62 -48.51
C VAL A 7 -0.10 -29.63 -47.86
N VAL A 8 0.95 -29.21 -48.58
CA VAL A 8 1.92 -28.21 -48.02
C VAL A 8 2.04 -26.95 -48.89
N SER A 9 1.29 -26.79 -49.98
CA SER A 9 1.48 -25.66 -50.90
C SER A 9 0.46 -24.51 -50.82
N LYS A 10 -0.48 -24.47 -49.86
CA LYS A 10 -1.51 -23.39 -49.79
C LYS A 10 -1.34 -22.33 -48.69
N LEU A 11 -0.33 -22.46 -47.81
CA LEU A 11 -0.13 -21.51 -46.70
C LEU A 11 0.96 -20.43 -46.93
N ASN A 12 1.73 -20.52 -48.02
CA ASN A 12 2.77 -19.52 -48.34
C ASN A 12 2.30 -18.37 -49.25
N ILE A 13 1.07 -18.41 -49.76
CA ILE A 13 0.56 -17.38 -50.69
C ILE A 13 -0.10 -16.21 -49.93
N TYR A 14 -0.51 -16.39 -48.67
CA TYR A 14 -1.25 -15.37 -47.90
C TYR A 14 -0.44 -14.61 -46.84
N LYS A 15 0.81 -15.02 -46.56
CA LYS A 15 1.69 -14.30 -45.61
C LYS A 15 1.95 -12.83 -45.96
N PRO A 16 2.24 -12.46 -47.23
CA PRO A 16 2.46 -11.05 -47.56
C PRO A 16 1.18 -10.21 -47.44
N LEU A 17 0.01 -10.81 -47.74
CA LEU A 17 -1.28 -10.12 -47.65
C LEU A 17 -1.67 -9.78 -46.20
N ILE A 18 -1.39 -10.67 -45.25
CA ILE A 18 -1.67 -10.47 -43.81
C ILE A 18 -0.77 -9.38 -43.22
N ILE A 19 0.48 -9.26 -43.68
CA ILE A 19 1.41 -8.22 -43.22
C ILE A 19 0.98 -6.84 -43.75
N VAL A 20 0.56 -6.76 -45.02
CA VAL A 20 0.06 -5.49 -45.60
C VAL A 20 -1.22 -5.03 -44.90
N LEU A 21 -2.15 -5.94 -44.61
CA LEU A 21 -3.39 -5.59 -43.90
C LEU A 21 -3.16 -5.14 -42.46
N SER A 22 -2.18 -5.72 -41.76
CA SER A 22 -1.84 -5.31 -40.38
C SER A 22 -1.12 -3.95 -40.33
N ILE A 23 -0.28 -3.62 -41.32
CA ILE A 23 0.32 -2.29 -41.46
C ILE A 23 -0.73 -1.23 -41.80
N LEU A 24 -1.66 -1.52 -42.73
CA LEU A 24 -2.74 -0.59 -43.06
C LEU A 24 -3.70 -0.37 -41.88
N ALA A 25 -3.98 -1.41 -41.08
CA ALA A 25 -4.76 -1.27 -39.86
C ALA A 25 -4.02 -0.40 -38.81
N TRP A 26 -2.70 -0.52 -38.70
CA TRP A 26 -1.88 0.32 -37.82
C TRP A 26 -1.83 1.79 -38.28
N ILE A 27 -1.70 2.03 -39.59
CA ILE A 27 -1.74 3.39 -40.18
C ILE A 27 -3.14 4.01 -40.00
N TYR A 28 -4.20 3.22 -40.16
CA TYR A 28 -5.58 3.67 -39.94
C TYR A 28 -5.83 4.00 -38.46
N LEU A 29 -5.30 3.20 -37.52
CA LEU A 29 -5.37 3.47 -36.08
C LEU A 29 -4.53 4.70 -35.67
N LEU A 30 -3.36 4.90 -36.27
CA LEU A 30 -2.55 6.11 -36.09
C LEU A 30 -3.25 7.37 -36.63
N ASN A 31 -3.95 7.27 -37.78
CA ASN A 31 -4.74 8.38 -38.32
C ASN A 31 -5.98 8.68 -37.47
N ILE A 32 -6.64 7.68 -36.88
CA ILE A 32 -7.75 7.90 -35.92
C ILE A 32 -7.24 8.58 -34.64
N PHE A 33 -6.10 8.15 -34.09
CA PHE A 33 -5.49 8.78 -32.92
C PHE A 33 -4.99 10.22 -33.20
N ASN A 34 -4.54 10.51 -34.42
CA ASN A 34 -4.20 11.88 -34.82
C ASN A 34 -5.43 12.77 -35.06
N LEU A 35 -6.54 12.20 -35.55
CA LEU A 35 -7.79 12.95 -35.80
C LEU A 35 -8.49 13.40 -34.51
N GLU A 36 -8.42 12.64 -33.42
CA GLU A 36 -8.97 13.08 -32.12
C GLU A 36 -8.14 14.21 -31.49
N ASN A 37 -6.83 14.23 -31.71
CA ASN A 37 -5.96 15.32 -31.27
C ASN A 37 -6.10 16.58 -32.14
N GLU A 38 -6.21 16.47 -33.47
CA GLU A 38 -6.45 17.64 -34.32
C GLU A 38 -7.83 18.26 -34.08
N LYS A 39 -8.86 17.44 -33.82
CA LYS A 39 -10.19 17.95 -33.49
C LYS A 39 -10.19 18.67 -32.13
N PHE A 40 -9.51 18.12 -31.12
CA PHE A 40 -9.37 18.77 -29.82
C PHE A 40 -8.56 20.08 -29.89
N VAL A 41 -7.47 20.10 -30.66
CA VAL A 41 -6.65 21.31 -30.89
C VAL A 41 -7.41 22.35 -31.71
N ASN A 42 -8.16 21.95 -32.74
CA ASN A 42 -9.03 22.87 -33.49
C ASN A 42 -10.20 23.38 -32.64
N ASP A 43 -10.79 22.55 -31.78
CA ASP A 43 -11.87 22.98 -30.88
C ASP A 43 -11.34 23.98 -29.83
N LEU A 44 -10.09 23.82 -29.36
CA LEU A 44 -9.37 24.79 -28.52
C LEU A 44 -9.03 26.09 -29.27
N TYR A 45 -8.61 26.00 -30.53
CA TYR A 45 -8.29 27.15 -31.39
C TYR A 45 -9.55 27.93 -31.80
N LEU A 46 -10.68 27.24 -32.01
CA LEU A 46 -11.98 27.85 -32.27
C LEU A 46 -12.59 28.44 -31.00
N ALA A 47 -12.36 27.82 -29.84
CA ALA A 47 -12.79 28.35 -28.55
C ALA A 47 -12.01 29.63 -28.15
N SER A 48 -10.69 29.70 -28.44
CA SER A 48 -9.90 30.91 -28.19
C SER A 48 -10.31 32.06 -29.13
N ASN A 49 -10.61 31.76 -30.39
CA ASN A 49 -11.04 32.77 -31.36
C ASN A 49 -12.50 33.22 -31.19
N LYS A 50 -13.36 32.43 -30.55
CA LYS A 50 -14.73 32.86 -30.18
C LYS A 50 -14.77 33.85 -29.03
N VAL A 51 -13.73 33.90 -28.20
CA VAL A 51 -13.60 34.90 -27.11
C VAL A 51 -13.11 36.26 -27.64
N GLY A 52 -12.58 36.32 -28.87
CA GLY A 52 -12.03 37.53 -29.48
C GLY A 52 -12.98 38.37 -30.35
N ALA A 53 -14.28 38.05 -30.43
CA ALA A 53 -15.20 38.70 -31.38
C ALA A 53 -16.12 39.77 -30.79
N ASP A 54 -16.10 40.03 -29.47
CA ASP A 54 -16.93 41.10 -28.90
C ASP A 54 -16.39 41.64 -27.56
N SER A 55 -15.24 42.33 -27.58
CA SER A 55 -14.90 43.34 -26.56
C SER A 55 -13.61 44.07 -26.95
N LYS A 56 -13.64 45.39 -26.78
CA LYS A 56 -12.50 46.32 -26.90
C LYS A 56 -11.23 45.75 -26.27
N GLU A 57 -10.11 45.98 -26.94
CA GLU A 57 -8.74 45.73 -26.50
C GLU A 57 -8.54 46.11 -25.03
N ASN A 58 -8.51 45.09 -24.17
CA ASN A 58 -7.69 45.09 -22.98
C ASN A 58 -6.74 43.91 -23.18
N GLU A 59 -5.45 44.24 -23.25
CA GLU A 59 -4.36 43.27 -23.30
C GLU A 59 -4.36 42.50 -21.98
N ILE A 60 -5.08 41.36 -21.94
CA ILE A 60 -5.02 40.45 -20.81
C ILE A 60 -3.69 39.71 -20.93
N THR A 61 -2.67 40.20 -20.23
CA THR A 61 -1.44 39.43 -19.98
C THR A 61 -1.80 38.26 -19.07
N VAL A 62 -2.19 37.13 -19.66
CA VAL A 62 -2.39 35.91 -18.91
C VAL A 62 -1.01 35.36 -18.55
N ASN A 63 -0.67 35.40 -17.28
CA ASN A 63 0.60 34.88 -16.76
C ASN A 63 0.62 33.36 -16.97
N GLU A 64 1.58 32.85 -17.75
CA GLU A 64 1.75 31.40 -17.98
C GLU A 64 1.81 30.60 -16.67
N ASN A 65 2.33 31.19 -15.59
CA ASN A 65 2.38 30.56 -14.27
C ASN A 65 1.00 30.40 -13.62
N GLU A 66 0.03 31.25 -13.98
CA GLU A 66 -1.35 31.23 -13.48
C GLU A 66 -2.21 30.24 -14.29
N ILE A 67 -1.93 30.04 -15.58
CA ILE A 67 -2.52 28.96 -16.38
C ILE A 67 -1.96 27.60 -15.93
N LEU A 68 -0.64 27.52 -15.70
CA LEU A 68 0.01 26.32 -15.20
C LEU A 68 -0.52 25.95 -13.80
N SER A 69 -0.76 26.91 -12.91
CA SER A 69 -1.35 26.61 -11.60
C SER A 69 -2.77 26.06 -11.71
N VAL A 70 -3.61 26.60 -12.60
CA VAL A 70 -4.98 26.12 -12.86
C VAL A 70 -5.01 24.75 -13.56
N LEU A 71 -4.06 24.46 -14.45
CA LEU A 71 -3.94 23.16 -15.11
C LEU A 71 -3.37 22.07 -14.17
N TYR A 72 -2.46 22.43 -13.27
CA TYR A 72 -1.96 21.52 -12.23
C TYR A 72 -2.96 21.33 -11.06
N ASP A 73 -3.85 22.28 -10.80
CA ASP A 73 -4.96 22.13 -9.83
C ASP A 73 -6.08 21.19 -10.34
N LYS A 74 -6.03 20.78 -11.61
CA LYS A 74 -6.95 19.82 -12.22
C LYS A 74 -6.48 18.37 -12.18
N GLU A 75 -5.43 18.04 -11.40
CA GLU A 75 -5.29 16.65 -10.97
C GLU A 75 -6.43 16.34 -9.99
N GLU A 76 -7.49 15.74 -10.54
CA GLU A 76 -8.74 15.39 -9.87
C GLU A 76 -8.49 14.29 -8.83
N PHE A 77 -7.83 14.66 -7.72
CA PHE A 77 -7.61 13.81 -6.55
C PHE A 77 -8.91 13.62 -5.77
N ASP A 78 -10.09 13.56 -6.40
CA ASP A 78 -11.37 13.66 -5.70
C ASP A 78 -11.90 12.32 -5.20
N GLU A 79 -11.34 11.22 -5.66
CA GLU A 79 -11.77 9.90 -5.25
C GLU A 79 -11.14 9.49 -3.90
N ILE A 80 -11.97 9.03 -2.97
CA ILE A 80 -11.51 8.31 -1.79
C ILE A 80 -11.18 6.88 -2.21
N ILE A 81 -9.99 6.43 -1.84
CA ILE A 81 -9.53 5.09 -2.17
C ILE A 81 -10.45 4.04 -1.54
N SER A 82 -10.90 3.07 -2.34
CA SER A 82 -11.82 2.02 -1.89
C SER A 82 -11.22 1.18 -0.76
N PRO A 83 -12.00 0.72 0.23
CA PRO A 83 -11.54 -0.20 1.25
C PRO A 83 -11.41 -1.62 0.69
N PHE A 84 -10.69 -2.47 1.42
CA PHE A 84 -10.64 -3.92 1.23
C PHE A 84 -10.27 -4.37 -0.20
N VAL A 85 -9.50 -3.56 -0.93
CA VAL A 85 -8.92 -3.96 -2.21
C VAL A 85 -7.79 -4.94 -1.91
N SER A 86 -8.11 -6.24 -1.89
CA SER A 86 -7.16 -7.28 -1.52
C SER A 86 -5.85 -7.17 -2.30
N ILE A 87 -4.74 -7.11 -1.56
CA ILE A 87 -3.37 -7.22 -2.06
C ILE A 87 -2.62 -8.27 -1.25
N THR A 88 -2.10 -9.27 -1.95
CA THR A 88 -1.23 -10.28 -1.34
C THR A 88 0.22 -9.79 -1.41
N ILE A 89 0.70 -9.23 -0.31
CA ILE A 89 2.14 -9.05 -0.10
C ILE A 89 2.65 -10.35 0.53
N ARG A 90 3.62 -10.99 -0.12
CA ARG A 90 4.14 -12.29 0.31
C ARG A 90 4.58 -12.29 1.78
N ASP A 91 4.37 -13.45 2.40
CA ASP A 91 4.93 -13.87 3.69
C ASP A 91 4.62 -12.92 4.85
N ARG A 92 3.34 -12.57 5.06
CA ARG A 92 2.92 -11.65 6.14
C ARG A 92 2.18 -12.33 7.26
N ILE A 93 1.54 -13.45 6.96
CA ILE A 93 0.81 -14.23 7.95
C ILE A 93 1.82 -15.12 8.67
N ARG A 94 1.81 -15.03 10.01
CA ARG A 94 2.66 -15.79 10.91
C ARG A 94 1.76 -16.64 11.79
N VAL A 95 2.09 -17.90 11.96
CA VAL A 95 1.28 -18.83 12.74
C VAL A 95 2.10 -19.51 13.82
N SER A 96 1.48 -19.75 14.96
CA SER A 96 1.92 -20.75 15.93
C SER A 96 0.81 -21.79 16.06
N HIS A 97 1.02 -22.96 15.45
CA HIS A 97 0.08 -24.08 15.53
C HIS A 97 -0.12 -24.54 16.98
N LYS A 98 0.96 -24.53 17.79
CA LYS A 98 0.96 -24.87 19.22
C LYS A 98 -0.09 -24.09 20.00
N TYR A 99 -0.27 -22.80 19.68
CA TYR A 99 -1.19 -21.90 20.38
C TYR A 99 -2.43 -21.51 19.55
N LYS A 100 -2.62 -22.10 18.36
CA LYS A 100 -3.68 -21.71 17.41
C LYS A 100 -3.74 -20.19 17.21
N LEU A 101 -2.57 -19.57 17.11
CA LEU A 101 -2.40 -18.13 17.06
C LEU A 101 -1.93 -17.71 15.68
N LEU A 102 -2.61 -16.72 15.11
CA LEU A 102 -2.28 -16.12 13.83
C LEU A 102 -2.01 -14.63 14.02
N SER A 103 -0.88 -14.16 13.51
CA SER A 103 -0.53 -12.74 13.47
C SER A 103 -0.32 -12.26 12.04
N CYS A 104 -0.75 -11.03 11.75
CA CYS A 104 -0.31 -10.34 10.53
C CYS A 104 0.84 -9.38 10.84
N SER A 105 1.98 -9.60 10.18
CA SER A 105 3.20 -8.81 10.33
C SER A 105 3.32 -7.72 9.27
N LEU A 106 2.64 -6.59 9.52
CA LEU A 106 2.61 -5.43 8.62
C LEU A 106 3.86 -4.55 8.74
N HIS A 107 4.42 -4.13 7.60
CA HIS A 107 5.51 -3.14 7.63
C HIS A 107 5.10 -1.88 8.35
N LYS A 108 6.04 -1.30 9.12
CA LYS A 108 5.83 -0.09 9.93
C LYS A 108 4.85 -0.26 11.11
N HIS A 109 4.50 -1.51 11.44
CA HIS A 109 3.68 -1.91 12.59
C HIS A 109 4.42 -2.91 13.47
N LEU A 110 5.68 -2.62 13.83
CA LEU A 110 6.54 -3.52 14.61
C LEU A 110 6.69 -4.94 14.00
N SER A 111 6.65 -5.08 12.67
CA SER A 111 6.86 -6.37 12.00
C SER A 111 8.19 -7.03 12.35
N SER A 112 9.24 -6.23 12.63
CA SER A 112 10.55 -6.72 13.07
C SER A 112 10.54 -7.31 14.48
N MET A 113 9.48 -7.06 15.26
CA MET A 113 9.26 -7.65 16.57
C MET A 113 8.27 -8.81 16.50
N ILE A 114 7.16 -8.62 15.78
CA ILE A 114 6.07 -9.60 15.66
C ILE A 114 6.52 -10.87 14.95
N SER A 115 7.23 -10.76 13.82
CA SER A 115 7.71 -11.93 13.08
C SER A 115 8.58 -12.87 13.96
N PRO A 116 9.66 -12.38 14.62
CA PRO A 116 10.48 -13.21 15.50
C PRO A 116 9.73 -13.67 16.75
N ALA A 117 8.84 -12.86 17.33
CA ALA A 117 8.04 -13.31 18.46
C ALA A 117 7.12 -14.48 18.11
N MET A 118 6.50 -14.47 16.92
CA MET A 118 5.72 -15.61 16.45
C MET A 118 6.58 -16.84 16.16
N CYS A 119 7.80 -16.65 15.65
CA CYS A 119 8.78 -17.74 15.50
C CYS A 119 9.20 -18.32 16.86
N TYR A 120 9.44 -17.49 17.88
CA TYR A 120 9.71 -17.94 19.24
C TYR A 120 8.53 -18.74 19.82
N LEU A 121 7.29 -18.31 19.58
CA LEU A 121 6.09 -19.03 20.02
C LEU A 121 5.81 -20.32 19.24
N LYS A 122 6.55 -20.60 18.17
CA LYS A 122 6.48 -21.89 17.48
C LYS A 122 7.22 -22.96 18.30
N ASP A 123 8.47 -22.67 18.61
CA ASP A 123 9.34 -23.51 19.41
C ASP A 123 10.30 -22.60 20.20
N GLU A 124 10.02 -22.42 21.49
CA GLU A 124 10.78 -21.51 22.33
C GLU A 124 12.24 -21.99 22.50
N HIS A 125 12.47 -23.30 22.53
CA HIS A 125 13.80 -23.88 22.72
C HIS A 125 14.65 -23.74 21.45
N GLU A 126 14.13 -24.17 20.30
CA GLU A 126 14.83 -24.04 19.02
C GLU A 126 15.14 -22.57 18.72
N TYR A 127 14.20 -21.66 19.02
CA TYR A 127 14.42 -20.24 18.80
C TYR A 127 15.61 -19.73 19.63
N VAL A 128 15.62 -19.99 20.94
CA VAL A 128 16.68 -19.51 21.84
C VAL A 128 18.02 -20.14 21.48
N GLU A 129 18.05 -21.43 21.13
CA GLU A 129 19.26 -22.11 20.70
C GLU A 129 19.87 -21.47 19.44
N LYS A 130 19.04 -21.11 18.46
CA LYS A 130 19.49 -20.63 17.15
C LYS A 130 19.70 -19.11 17.06
N TYR A 131 18.88 -18.35 17.76
CA TYR A 131 18.78 -16.89 17.64
C TYR A 131 19.07 -16.15 18.94
N GLY A 132 19.26 -16.88 20.05
CA GLY A 132 19.46 -16.34 21.37
C GLY A 132 18.23 -15.61 21.92
N ASP A 133 18.46 -14.84 22.97
CA ASP A 133 17.40 -14.08 23.66
C ASP A 133 17.05 -12.75 22.95
N ILE A 134 17.12 -12.68 21.62
CA ILE A 134 16.93 -11.44 20.86
C ILE A 134 15.69 -11.57 19.96
N ILE A 135 14.84 -10.54 19.96
CA ILE A 135 13.65 -10.46 19.09
C ILE A 135 13.89 -9.48 17.93
N ALA A 136 14.21 -8.22 18.21
CA ALA A 136 14.15 -7.11 17.23
C ALA A 136 15.04 -7.21 15.99
N GLU A 137 16.09 -8.01 16.04
CA GLU A 137 17.10 -8.16 14.98
C GLU A 137 16.91 -9.46 14.19
N ASN A 138 15.96 -10.29 14.62
CA ASN A 138 15.71 -11.62 14.09
C ASN A 138 14.47 -11.64 13.18
N GLN A 139 14.22 -10.58 12.40
CA GLN A 139 13.01 -10.49 11.56
C GLN A 139 12.83 -11.64 10.55
N ASN A 140 13.92 -12.31 10.19
CA ASN A 140 13.95 -13.46 9.27
C ASN A 140 14.00 -14.81 10.01
N ALA A 141 13.89 -14.82 11.34
CA ALA A 141 13.80 -16.06 12.10
C ALA A 141 12.61 -16.88 11.61
N CYS A 142 12.80 -18.20 11.47
CA CYS A 142 11.81 -19.12 10.89
C CYS A 142 11.40 -18.86 9.43
N ILE A 143 12.08 -18.03 8.63
CA ILE A 143 11.63 -17.76 7.24
C ILE A 143 11.50 -19.03 6.37
N ASN A 144 12.36 -20.03 6.60
CA ASN A 144 12.37 -21.30 5.87
C ASN A 144 11.57 -22.40 6.58
N SER A 145 10.78 -22.06 7.59
CA SER A 145 10.07 -23.03 8.43
C SER A 145 8.77 -23.56 7.83
N GLY A 146 8.26 -22.92 6.78
CA GLY A 146 6.96 -23.20 6.18
C GLY A 146 5.78 -22.46 6.83
N ASP A 147 5.98 -21.78 7.96
CA ASP A 147 4.93 -21.08 8.73
C ASP A 147 4.73 -19.61 8.31
N PHE A 148 5.27 -19.26 7.14
CA PHE A 148 5.20 -17.94 6.55
C PHE A 148 4.22 -18.06 5.40
N HIS A 149 3.02 -17.54 5.61
CA HIS A 149 1.94 -17.66 4.62
C HIS A 149 1.70 -16.34 3.92
N HIS A 150 1.36 -16.44 2.63
CA HIS A 150 1.03 -15.29 1.81
C HIS A 150 -0.40 -14.82 2.08
N ASN A 151 -1.30 -15.76 2.39
CA ASN A 151 -2.72 -15.54 2.66
C ASN A 151 -3.22 -16.55 3.70
N ILE A 152 -4.36 -16.26 4.30
CA ILE A 152 -5.00 -17.08 5.34
C ILE A 152 -5.58 -18.37 4.74
N LEU A 153 -5.93 -18.38 3.45
CA LEU A 153 -6.41 -19.59 2.77
C LEU A 153 -5.34 -20.70 2.74
N GLU A 154 -4.05 -20.35 2.65
CA GLU A 154 -2.95 -21.32 2.77
C GLU A 154 -2.91 -21.98 4.15
N VAL A 155 -3.23 -21.25 5.21
CA VAL A 155 -3.32 -21.78 6.57
C VAL A 155 -4.54 -22.72 6.70
N LEU A 156 -5.67 -22.34 6.09
CA LEU A 156 -6.92 -23.09 6.09
C LEU A 156 -6.84 -24.44 5.36
N LYS A 157 -5.92 -24.60 4.39
CA LYS A 157 -5.76 -25.88 3.66
C LYS A 157 -5.50 -27.07 4.58
N TYR A 158 -4.97 -26.83 5.77
CA TYR A 158 -4.59 -27.87 6.73
C TYR A 158 -5.34 -27.76 8.06
N ASN A 159 -6.15 -26.71 8.28
CA ASN A 159 -6.72 -26.42 9.60
C ASN A 159 -8.12 -25.79 9.49
N GLU A 160 -9.02 -26.14 10.41
CA GLU A 160 -10.19 -25.32 10.74
C GLU A 160 -9.74 -24.19 11.67
N LEU A 161 -9.99 -22.92 11.28
CA LEU A 161 -9.50 -21.74 12.00
C LEU A 161 -10.59 -21.03 12.84
N ASP A 162 -11.62 -21.76 13.26
CA ASP A 162 -12.72 -21.17 14.02
C ASP A 162 -12.39 -20.93 15.49
N ASP A 163 -11.52 -21.76 16.07
CA ASP A 163 -11.00 -21.60 17.44
C ASP A 163 -9.65 -20.88 17.50
N TRP A 164 -9.12 -20.46 16.35
CA TRP A 164 -7.86 -19.73 16.26
C TRP A 164 -8.03 -18.26 16.65
N ILE A 165 -7.00 -17.70 17.28
CA ILE A 165 -6.95 -16.30 17.67
C ILE A 165 -6.15 -15.53 16.63
N PHE A 166 -6.78 -14.54 16.03
CA PHE A 166 -6.18 -13.69 15.01
C PHE A 166 -5.88 -12.36 15.66
N PHE A 167 -4.67 -11.85 15.50
CA PHE A 167 -4.34 -10.50 15.93
C PHE A 167 -3.44 -9.80 14.93
N SER A 168 -3.46 -8.48 14.99
CA SER A 168 -2.59 -7.64 14.18
C SER A 168 -2.42 -6.30 14.86
N LEU A 169 -1.36 -5.61 14.49
CA LEU A 169 -1.12 -4.25 14.94
C LEU A 169 -1.64 -3.27 13.89
N SER A 170 -2.37 -2.24 14.31
CA SER A 170 -2.71 -1.08 13.47
C SER A 170 -1.90 0.13 13.92
N ARG A 171 -1.63 1.07 13.00
CA ARG A 171 -0.94 2.32 13.33
C ARG A 171 -1.70 3.49 12.71
N ASP A 172 -1.63 4.65 13.37
CA ASP A 172 -2.18 5.88 12.81
C ASP A 172 -1.64 6.08 11.37
N PRO A 173 -2.51 6.26 10.37
CA PRO A 173 -2.07 6.29 8.97
C PRO A 173 -1.07 7.40 8.65
N ILE A 174 -1.17 8.57 9.29
CA ILE A 174 -0.21 9.67 9.10
C ILE A 174 1.12 9.32 9.77
N GLU A 175 1.09 8.83 11.01
CA GLU A 175 2.30 8.40 11.72
C GLU A 175 3.04 7.30 10.95
N ARG A 176 2.30 6.32 10.41
CA ARG A 176 2.82 5.24 9.57
C ARG A 176 3.44 5.80 8.28
N PHE A 177 2.75 6.71 7.60
CA PHE A 177 3.25 7.34 6.37
C PHE A 177 4.58 8.06 6.62
N ILE A 178 4.66 8.89 7.66
CA ILE A 178 5.87 9.64 8.01
C ILE A 178 7.03 8.68 8.30
N SER A 179 6.80 7.63 9.10
CA SER A 179 7.80 6.59 9.40
C SER A 179 8.21 5.77 8.17
N GLY A 180 7.31 5.61 7.20
CA GLY A 180 7.59 5.05 5.89
C GLY A 180 8.49 5.96 5.08
N PHE A 181 8.07 7.21 4.87
CA PHE A 181 8.75 8.17 4.00
C PHE A 181 10.13 8.54 4.53
N SER A 182 10.28 8.81 5.82
CA SER A 182 11.57 9.16 6.42
C SER A 182 12.60 8.04 6.23
N ASN A 183 12.19 6.80 6.48
CA ASN A 183 13.10 5.66 6.36
C ASN A 183 13.37 5.28 4.90
N ILE A 184 12.32 5.15 4.08
CA ILE A 184 12.44 4.60 2.73
C ILE A 184 12.91 5.65 1.72
N CYS A 185 12.39 6.87 1.81
CA CYS A 185 12.60 7.92 0.81
C CYS A 185 13.56 9.03 1.27
N ILE A 186 14.09 8.98 2.50
CA ILE A 186 15.13 9.91 2.95
C ILE A 186 16.37 9.13 3.40
N ASP A 187 16.25 8.23 4.38
CA ASP A 187 17.41 7.55 4.98
C ASP A 187 18.08 6.54 4.02
N ILE A 188 17.30 5.79 3.25
CA ILE A 188 17.79 4.68 2.40
C ILE A 188 18.32 5.16 1.02
N LEU A 189 18.38 6.48 0.78
CA LEU A 189 18.74 7.06 -0.52
C LEU A 189 20.25 7.08 -0.85
N ASN A 190 20.84 5.92 -1.13
CA ASN A 190 22.03 5.83 -2.00
C ASN A 190 21.60 5.95 -3.48
N MET A 191 22.49 6.39 -4.38
CA MET A 191 22.13 6.76 -5.77
C MET A 191 21.42 5.67 -6.58
N GLU A 192 21.64 4.37 -6.30
CA GLU A 192 20.94 3.25 -6.94
C GLU A 192 19.49 3.03 -6.44
N GLN A 193 19.14 3.58 -5.27
CA GLN A 193 17.86 3.37 -4.59
C GLN A 193 16.89 4.56 -4.69
N ARG A 194 17.31 5.68 -5.30
CA ARG A 194 16.44 6.85 -5.58
C ARG A 194 15.24 6.52 -6.47
N ALA A 195 15.35 5.47 -7.29
CA ALA A 195 14.25 5.00 -8.12
C ALA A 195 13.12 4.31 -7.33
N LEU A 196 13.38 3.87 -6.09
CA LEU A 196 12.39 3.17 -5.28
C LEU A 196 11.17 4.04 -4.97
N CYS A 197 11.36 5.33 -4.70
CA CYS A 197 10.28 6.27 -4.38
C CYS A 197 9.70 6.91 -5.64
N TYR A 198 9.34 6.08 -6.64
CA TYR A 198 8.80 6.50 -7.94
C TYR A 198 9.68 7.51 -8.69
N ASN A 199 11.00 7.46 -8.52
CA ASN A 199 11.96 8.45 -9.01
C ASN A 199 11.76 9.89 -8.45
N CYS A 200 10.97 10.07 -7.40
CA CYS A 200 10.77 11.37 -6.76
C CYS A 200 11.93 11.78 -5.82
N GLY A 201 12.85 10.86 -5.52
CA GLY A 201 13.86 11.06 -4.47
C GLY A 201 13.18 11.38 -3.13
N SER A 202 13.58 12.49 -2.51
CA SER A 202 13.00 12.99 -1.26
C SER A 202 11.88 14.03 -1.46
N ASN A 203 11.41 14.26 -2.69
CA ASN A 203 10.28 15.16 -2.95
C ASN A 203 8.95 14.50 -2.54
N MET A 204 8.39 14.94 -1.42
CA MET A 204 7.15 14.38 -0.87
C MET A 204 5.92 14.68 -1.73
N ASP A 205 5.83 15.84 -2.39
CA ASP A 205 4.68 16.17 -3.25
C ASP A 205 4.60 15.21 -4.44
N CYS A 206 5.72 15.05 -5.16
CA CYS A 206 5.86 14.06 -6.23
C CYS A 206 5.51 12.64 -5.74
N PHE A 207 6.02 12.26 -4.57
CA PHE A 207 5.81 10.91 -4.04
C PHE A 207 4.33 10.65 -3.70
N VAL A 208 3.69 11.57 -2.96
CA VAL A 208 2.29 11.41 -2.52
C VAL A 208 1.32 11.44 -3.69
N THR A 209 1.53 12.33 -4.66
CA THR A 209 0.70 12.42 -5.87
C THR A 209 0.84 11.15 -6.72
N THR A 210 2.07 10.62 -6.86
CA THR A 210 2.32 9.37 -7.60
C THR A 210 1.78 8.14 -6.86
N LEU A 211 1.94 8.09 -5.52
CA LEU A 211 1.39 7.05 -4.67
C LEU A 211 -0.12 6.96 -4.80
N TYR A 212 -0.83 8.10 -4.77
CA TYR A 212 -2.27 8.13 -4.98
C TYR A 212 -2.67 7.51 -6.32
N LYS A 213 -1.98 7.90 -7.40
CA LYS A 213 -2.23 7.36 -8.75
C LYS A 213 -1.97 5.85 -8.84
N ASP A 214 -0.89 5.35 -8.21
CA ASP A 214 -0.58 3.92 -8.16
C ASP A 214 -1.66 3.14 -7.41
N ILE A 215 -2.06 3.61 -6.23
CA ILE A 215 -3.11 2.98 -5.41
C ILE A 215 -4.44 2.97 -6.17
N LEU A 216 -4.81 4.08 -6.79
CA LEU A 216 -6.03 4.19 -7.58
C LEU A 216 -5.99 3.25 -8.80
N ASN A 217 -4.88 3.23 -9.52
CA ASN A 217 -4.68 2.31 -10.65
C ASN A 217 -4.74 0.85 -10.20
N TYR A 218 -4.13 0.50 -9.07
CA TYR A 218 -4.19 -0.84 -8.50
C TYR A 218 -5.63 -1.23 -8.16
N SER A 219 -6.41 -0.33 -7.56
CA SER A 219 -7.81 -0.60 -7.21
C SER A 219 -8.67 -0.97 -8.42
N ARG A 220 -8.33 -0.42 -9.59
CA ARG A 220 -9.06 -0.61 -10.86
C ARG A 220 -8.54 -1.79 -11.67
N THR A 221 -7.21 -1.95 -11.74
CA THR A 221 -6.55 -2.87 -12.68
C THR A 221 -5.87 -4.07 -12.03
N ARG A 222 -5.70 -4.05 -10.70
CA ARG A 222 -4.92 -5.02 -9.92
C ARG A 222 -3.45 -5.13 -10.33
N ARG A 223 -2.91 -4.12 -11.02
CA ARG A 223 -1.49 -4.02 -11.38
C ARG A 223 -0.77 -3.13 -10.39
N VAL A 224 0.15 -3.71 -9.64
CA VAL A 224 1.03 -2.98 -8.71
C VAL A 224 2.22 -2.44 -9.52
N MET A 225 2.49 -1.14 -9.47
CA MET A 225 3.70 -0.60 -10.12
C MET A 225 4.96 -0.96 -9.33
N ASN A 226 4.90 -0.83 -8.00
CA ASN A 226 6.03 -1.07 -7.12
C ASN A 226 5.59 -1.81 -5.85
N TYR A 227 5.84 -3.13 -5.79
CA TYR A 227 5.49 -3.97 -4.64
C TYR A 227 6.19 -3.55 -3.34
N PHE A 228 7.41 -3.01 -3.43
CA PHE A 228 8.13 -2.53 -2.26
C PHE A 228 7.44 -1.30 -1.66
N ILE A 229 7.04 -0.35 -2.50
CA ILE A 229 6.24 0.80 -2.05
C ILE A 229 4.86 0.36 -1.56
N ALA A 230 4.19 -0.55 -2.29
CA ALA A 230 2.89 -1.06 -1.87
C ALA A 230 2.94 -1.68 -0.46
N ALA A 231 3.95 -2.50 -0.19
CA ALA A 231 4.13 -3.14 1.11
C ALA A 231 4.30 -2.13 2.27
N HIS A 232 4.82 -0.92 2.00
CA HIS A 232 5.09 0.09 3.02
C HIS A 232 4.02 1.18 3.12
N PHE A 233 3.38 1.54 2.01
CA PHE A 233 2.56 2.75 1.88
C PHE A 233 1.12 2.52 1.44
N PHE A 234 0.76 1.36 0.88
CA PHE A 234 -0.66 1.10 0.55
C PHE A 234 -1.51 0.98 1.81
N PRO A 235 -2.85 1.21 1.72
CA PRO A 235 -3.74 1.15 2.88
C PRO A 235 -3.58 -0.16 3.67
N GLN A 236 -3.56 -0.05 4.99
CA GLN A 236 -3.38 -1.20 5.87
C GLN A 236 -4.54 -2.18 5.74
N ASN A 237 -5.76 -1.67 5.52
CA ASN A 237 -6.97 -2.46 5.34
C ASN A 237 -6.99 -3.31 4.06
N TRP A 238 -6.03 -3.13 3.15
CA TRP A 238 -5.89 -3.94 1.93
C TRP A 238 -5.09 -5.23 2.14
N MET A 239 -4.35 -5.31 3.25
CA MET A 239 -3.44 -6.40 3.57
C MET A 239 -4.11 -7.42 4.51
N CYS A 240 -3.38 -8.50 4.84
CA CYS A 240 -3.78 -9.50 5.86
C CYS A 240 -5.12 -10.21 5.61
N ASP A 241 -5.58 -10.26 4.36
CA ASP A 241 -6.91 -10.76 3.98
C ASP A 241 -8.06 -10.13 4.81
N TYR A 242 -7.91 -8.89 5.24
CA TYR A 242 -8.92 -8.22 6.05
C TYR A 242 -10.28 -8.16 5.34
N PHE A 243 -10.31 -8.08 4.01
CA PHE A 243 -11.55 -8.13 3.24
C PHE A 243 -12.46 -9.32 3.62
N GLN A 244 -11.86 -10.46 3.95
CA GLN A 244 -12.57 -11.66 4.43
C GLN A 244 -12.58 -11.77 5.97
N PHE A 245 -11.44 -11.49 6.61
CA PHE A 245 -11.20 -11.91 7.99
C PHE A 245 -11.18 -10.77 9.02
N PHE A 246 -11.40 -9.51 8.63
CA PHE A 246 -11.27 -8.35 9.53
C PHE A 246 -11.98 -8.53 10.88
N LYS A 247 -13.19 -9.11 10.89
CA LYS A 247 -13.95 -9.35 12.13
C LYS A 247 -13.34 -10.41 13.07
N LYS A 248 -12.52 -11.33 12.56
CA LYS A 248 -11.82 -12.33 13.38
C LYS A 248 -10.62 -11.72 14.11
N TYR A 249 -10.04 -10.64 13.57
CA TYR A 249 -8.86 -10.01 14.12
C TYR A 249 -9.14 -9.22 15.40
N ILE A 250 -8.32 -9.47 16.41
CA ILE A 250 -8.09 -8.55 17.52
C ILE A 250 -7.08 -7.51 17.04
N ILE A 251 -7.57 -6.31 16.71
CA ILE A 251 -6.73 -5.19 16.30
C ILE A 251 -6.14 -4.52 17.55
N ILE A 252 -4.82 -4.41 17.60
CA ILE A 252 -4.11 -3.72 18.68
C ILE A 252 -3.51 -2.42 18.12
N PRO A 253 -3.97 -1.24 18.57
CA PRO A 253 -3.38 0.02 18.17
C PRO A 253 -1.94 0.15 18.68
N TYR A 254 -1.05 0.56 17.80
CA TYR A 254 0.34 0.93 18.08
C TYR A 254 0.57 2.39 17.72
N SER A 255 1.33 3.06 18.57
CA SER A 255 1.95 4.35 18.28
C SER A 255 3.35 4.32 18.84
N SER A 256 4.27 5.02 18.20
CA SER A 256 5.63 5.13 18.70
C SER A 256 5.75 6.05 19.94
N LYS A 257 4.65 6.65 20.40
CA LYS A 257 4.59 7.39 21.66
C LYS A 257 4.61 6.45 22.87
N ARG A 258 5.49 6.74 23.84
CA ARG A 258 5.72 5.91 25.04
C ARG A 258 4.47 5.65 25.90
N ASN A 259 3.53 6.59 26.00
CA ASN A 259 2.28 6.37 26.74
C ASN A 259 1.38 5.31 26.09
N LYS A 260 1.48 5.12 24.77
CA LYS A 260 0.77 4.08 24.02
C LYS A 260 1.48 2.73 24.04
N GLU A 261 2.74 2.70 24.44
CA GLU A 261 3.50 1.46 24.64
C GLU A 261 2.91 0.59 25.75
N VAL A 262 2.49 1.19 26.88
CA VAL A 262 1.84 0.46 27.98
C VAL A 262 0.53 -0.18 27.52
N GLU A 263 -0.27 0.54 26.73
CA GLU A 263 -1.51 0.05 26.16
C GLU A 263 -1.26 -1.09 25.16
N LEU A 264 -0.27 -0.95 24.28
CA LEU A 264 0.17 -1.99 23.35
C LEU A 264 0.55 -3.28 24.10
N LEU A 265 1.44 -3.18 25.09
CA LEU A 265 1.92 -4.34 25.84
C LEU A 265 0.79 -5.01 26.62
N GLY A 266 -0.11 -4.23 27.24
CA GLY A 266 -1.29 -4.75 27.93
C GLY A 266 -2.25 -5.47 26.99
N ASN A 267 -2.51 -4.92 25.80
CA ASN A 267 -3.32 -5.55 24.76
C ASN A 267 -2.68 -6.85 24.25
N LEU A 268 -1.37 -6.84 24.00
CA LEU A 268 -0.65 -8.01 23.51
C LEU A 268 -0.67 -9.13 24.55
N LYS A 269 -0.47 -8.80 25.84
CA LYS A 269 -0.61 -9.76 26.93
C LYS A 269 -2.01 -10.38 26.96
N ARG A 270 -3.07 -9.59 26.79
CA ARG A 270 -4.45 -10.13 26.72
C ARG A 270 -4.64 -11.11 25.58
N VAL A 271 -4.06 -10.85 24.41
CA VAL A 271 -4.09 -11.80 23.28
C VAL A 271 -3.37 -13.10 23.66
N PHE A 272 -2.19 -13.00 24.27
CA PHE A 272 -1.41 -14.16 24.67
C PHE A 272 -2.08 -14.98 25.79
N ASP A 273 -2.71 -14.32 26.76
CA ASP A 273 -3.53 -14.96 27.78
C ASP A 273 -4.69 -15.72 27.14
N LYS A 274 -5.39 -15.11 26.17
CA LYS A 274 -6.47 -15.75 25.42
C LYS A 274 -5.99 -16.98 24.64
N ALA A 275 -4.78 -16.93 24.10
CA ALA A 275 -4.13 -18.06 23.41
C ALA A 275 -3.49 -19.09 24.35
N SER A 276 -3.69 -18.94 25.68
CA SER A 276 -3.16 -19.85 26.69
C SER A 276 -1.64 -20.02 26.61
N ILE A 277 -0.92 -18.95 26.22
CA ILE A 277 0.54 -18.96 26.17
C ILE A 277 1.09 -18.96 27.61
N PRO A 278 2.08 -19.80 27.95
CA PRO A 278 2.71 -19.83 29.27
C PRO A 278 3.25 -18.46 29.70
N GLN A 279 3.11 -18.15 30.99
CA GLN A 279 3.52 -16.85 31.53
C GLN A 279 5.00 -16.54 31.29
N GLU A 280 5.87 -17.56 31.27
CA GLU A 280 7.29 -17.40 30.98
C GLU A 280 7.53 -16.92 29.53
N SER A 281 6.91 -17.57 28.54
CA SER A 281 6.97 -17.16 27.13
C SER A 281 6.39 -15.76 26.93
N GLN A 282 5.27 -15.44 27.61
CA GLN A 282 4.71 -14.09 27.58
C GLN A 282 5.70 -13.06 28.15
N LYS A 283 6.28 -13.34 29.33
CA LYS A 283 7.22 -12.45 30.01
C LYS A 283 8.45 -12.20 29.14
N PHE A 284 8.96 -13.23 28.47
CA PHE A 284 10.07 -13.10 27.53
C PHE A 284 9.73 -12.08 26.43
N ILE A 285 8.63 -12.28 25.70
CA ILE A 285 8.24 -11.40 24.60
C ILE A 285 7.99 -9.97 25.09
N ILE A 286 7.17 -9.80 26.14
CA ILE A 286 6.80 -8.47 26.66
C ILE A 286 8.04 -7.70 27.14
N THR A 287 8.98 -8.38 27.80
CA THR A 287 10.24 -7.76 28.24
C THR A 287 11.03 -7.25 27.04
N LYS A 288 11.15 -8.05 25.97
CA LYS A 288 11.88 -7.64 24.75
C LYS A 288 11.18 -6.49 24.03
N PHE A 289 9.85 -6.52 23.94
CA PHE A 289 9.09 -5.41 23.35
C PHE A 289 9.29 -4.09 24.12
N ASN A 290 9.33 -4.15 25.45
CA ASN A 290 9.51 -2.98 26.32
C ASN A 290 10.96 -2.47 26.36
N SER A 291 11.95 -3.38 26.29
CA SER A 291 13.36 -3.00 26.38
C SER A 291 13.95 -2.53 25.05
N THR A 292 13.38 -2.97 23.94
CA THR A 292 13.96 -2.71 22.63
C THR A 292 13.40 -1.43 22.03
N LYS A 293 14.24 -0.40 21.95
CA LYS A 293 14.08 0.64 20.93
C LYS A 293 14.38 -0.01 19.59
N THR A 294 13.36 -0.27 18.78
CA THR A 294 13.57 -0.88 17.46
C THR A 294 14.57 -0.08 16.65
N VAL A 295 15.45 -0.74 15.88
CA VAL A 295 16.47 -0.10 15.01
C VAL A 295 15.83 0.93 14.04
N HIS A 296 14.54 0.77 13.73
CA HIS A 296 13.73 1.70 12.92
C HIS A 296 12.93 2.73 13.73
N SER A 297 13.28 2.99 14.99
CA SER A 297 12.68 4.06 15.79
C SER A 297 13.13 5.41 15.24
N THR A 298 12.49 5.84 14.15
CA THR A 298 12.85 7.05 13.42
C THR A 298 12.34 8.32 14.09
N ILE A 299 11.56 8.26 15.18
CA ILE A 299 10.85 9.44 15.73
C ILE A 299 11.78 10.64 15.96
N ASP A 300 12.98 10.38 16.47
CA ASP A 300 13.94 11.43 16.83
C ASP A 300 14.97 11.72 15.72
N SER A 301 14.92 11.00 14.59
CA SER A 301 15.85 11.19 13.49
C SER A 301 15.58 12.50 12.74
N GLU A 302 16.62 13.08 12.16
CA GLU A 302 16.49 14.31 11.38
C GLU A 302 15.55 14.11 10.19
N SER A 303 15.66 12.99 9.49
CA SER A 303 14.79 12.61 8.39
C SER A 303 13.31 12.53 8.79
N HIS A 304 13.00 12.08 10.01
CA HIS A 304 11.62 12.08 10.50
C HIS A 304 11.11 13.49 10.75
N LYS A 305 11.91 14.36 11.38
CA LYS A 305 11.54 15.78 11.57
C LYS A 305 11.32 16.49 10.23
N VAL A 306 12.17 16.22 9.24
CA VAL A 306 12.02 16.73 7.87
C VAL A 306 10.71 16.24 7.25
N ALA A 307 10.40 14.93 7.33
CA ALA A 307 9.17 14.38 6.80
C ALA A 307 7.91 14.95 7.50
N VAL A 308 7.94 15.10 8.83
CA VAL A 308 6.87 15.77 9.60
C VAL A 308 6.67 17.18 9.05
N LYS A 309 7.74 17.98 8.96
CA LYS A 309 7.67 19.36 8.50
C LYS A 309 7.07 19.45 7.09
N MET A 310 7.60 18.69 6.13
CA MET A 310 7.12 18.66 4.74
C MET A 310 5.62 18.36 4.64
N LEU A 311 5.13 17.42 5.46
CA LEU A 311 3.73 17.01 5.41
C LEU A 311 2.80 18.03 6.07
N TYR A 312 3.12 18.48 7.29
CA TYR A 312 2.25 19.37 8.06
C TYR A 312 2.22 20.81 7.53
N GLU A 313 3.26 21.23 6.79
CA GLU A 313 3.26 22.52 6.09
C GLU A 313 2.49 22.49 4.75
N SER A 314 2.00 21.31 4.31
CA SER A 314 1.26 21.17 3.06
C SER A 314 -0.15 20.61 3.24
N PRO A 315 -1.18 21.49 3.35
CA PRO A 315 -2.58 21.07 3.39
C PRO A 315 -3.00 20.24 2.18
N LYS A 316 -2.39 20.48 1.01
CA LYS A 316 -2.61 19.70 -0.22
C LYS A 316 -2.24 18.23 -0.01
N LEU A 317 -1.02 17.95 0.46
CA LEU A 317 -0.55 16.58 0.68
C LEU A 317 -1.33 15.88 1.78
N MET A 318 -1.65 16.61 2.85
CA MET A 318 -2.47 16.10 3.94
C MET A 318 -3.85 15.64 3.44
N ARG A 319 -4.53 16.45 2.61
CA ARG A 319 -5.82 16.07 1.98
C ARG A 319 -5.69 14.80 1.14
N ILE A 320 -4.63 14.66 0.34
CA ILE A 320 -4.42 13.45 -0.47
C ILE A 320 -4.25 12.23 0.44
N LEU A 321 -3.45 12.32 1.51
CA LEU A 321 -3.27 11.21 2.45
C LEU A 321 -4.56 10.81 3.17
N TYR A 322 -5.40 11.76 3.56
CA TYR A 322 -6.72 11.44 4.13
C TYR A 322 -7.64 10.75 3.12
N LYS A 323 -7.53 11.06 1.83
CA LYS A 323 -8.27 10.33 0.77
C LYS A 323 -7.71 8.93 0.52
N ILE A 324 -6.38 8.74 0.59
CA ILE A 324 -5.75 7.42 0.48
C ILE A 324 -6.14 6.52 1.65
N PHE A 325 -6.07 7.06 2.88
CA PHE A 325 -6.17 6.27 4.09
C PHE A 325 -7.51 6.39 4.82
N TYR A 326 -8.51 7.05 4.23
CA TYR A 326 -9.82 7.30 4.85
C TYR A 326 -10.37 6.06 5.59
N TYR A 327 -10.41 4.91 4.92
CA TYR A 327 -10.91 3.69 5.52
C TYR A 327 -9.99 3.06 6.55
N ASP A 328 -8.67 3.31 6.53
CA ASP A 328 -7.82 2.91 7.65
C ASP A 328 -8.23 3.68 8.92
N PHE A 329 -8.51 4.98 8.82
CA PHE A 329 -9.00 5.75 9.97
C PHE A 329 -10.31 5.20 10.51
N ILE A 330 -11.29 4.95 9.63
CA ILE A 330 -12.60 4.45 10.04
C ILE A 330 -12.52 3.02 10.60
N LEU A 331 -11.83 2.11 9.92
CA LEU A 331 -11.78 0.70 10.31
C LEU A 331 -10.99 0.47 11.60
N PHE A 332 -9.88 1.20 11.77
CA PHE A 332 -9.01 1.04 12.94
C PHE A 332 -9.27 2.08 14.04
N ASN A 333 -10.36 2.84 13.92
CA ASN A 333 -10.85 3.79 14.91
C ASN A 333 -9.84 4.90 15.26
N TYR A 334 -9.20 5.47 14.24
CA TYR A 334 -8.38 6.68 14.36
C TYR A 334 -9.20 7.93 14.02
N SER A 335 -8.88 9.05 14.67
CA SER A 335 -9.56 10.33 14.44
C SER A 335 -9.16 10.96 13.10
N ILE A 336 -10.13 11.52 12.40
CA ILE A 336 -9.92 12.41 11.25
C ILE A 336 -10.29 13.83 11.69
N PRO A 337 -9.42 14.84 11.53
CA PRO A 337 -9.78 16.23 11.79
C PRO A 337 -10.91 16.69 10.86
N GLU A 338 -11.78 17.55 11.38
CA GLU A 338 -13.03 17.95 10.70
C GLU A 338 -12.77 18.55 9.32
N GLU A 339 -11.69 19.31 9.16
CA GLU A 339 -11.30 19.94 7.89
C GLU A 339 -10.88 18.96 6.79
N TYR A 340 -10.61 17.70 7.14
CA TYR A 340 -10.27 16.62 6.20
C TYR A 340 -11.39 15.59 6.03
N LEU A 341 -12.51 15.75 6.73
CA LEU A 341 -13.68 14.91 6.51
C LEU A 341 -14.27 15.18 5.12
N PRO A 342 -14.71 14.13 4.41
CA PRO A 342 -15.36 14.33 3.12
C PRO A 342 -16.71 15.03 3.31
N LYS A 343 -16.98 16.04 2.48
CA LYS A 343 -18.23 16.80 2.50
C LYS A 343 -19.47 15.93 2.30
N VAL A 344 -19.31 14.84 1.54
CA VAL A 344 -20.31 13.80 1.35
C VAL A 344 -19.67 12.49 1.78
N ALA A 345 -20.28 11.79 2.73
CA ALA A 345 -19.79 10.48 3.14
C ALA A 345 -19.72 9.57 1.91
N PRO A 346 -18.59 8.90 1.63
CA PRO A 346 -18.49 7.98 0.51
C PRO A 346 -19.52 6.86 0.70
N VAL A 347 -20.60 6.91 -0.07
CA VAL A 347 -21.67 5.92 0.02
C VAL A 347 -21.17 4.63 -0.62
N LYS A 348 -20.86 3.66 0.24
CA LYS A 348 -21.07 2.22 0.07
C LYS A 348 -21.05 1.66 1.48
N LYS A 349 -22.11 0.96 1.89
CA LYS A 349 -22.13 0.38 3.24
C LYS A 349 -20.91 -0.55 3.36
N LEU A 350 -20.16 -0.47 4.45
CA LEU A 350 -19.05 -1.41 4.74
C LEU A 350 -19.43 -2.89 4.56
N THR A 351 -20.72 -3.20 4.70
CA THR A 351 -21.31 -4.52 4.43
C THR A 351 -21.33 -4.92 2.95
N GLU A 352 -21.38 -3.98 2.01
CA GLU A 352 -21.41 -4.22 0.56
C GLU A 352 -20.02 -4.57 -0.01
N TYR A 353 -18.95 -4.18 0.68
CA TYR A 353 -17.58 -4.56 0.31
C TYR A 353 -17.20 -5.99 0.72
N ARG A 354 -18.04 -6.68 1.51
CA ARG A 354 -17.82 -8.08 1.94
C ARG A 354 -18.26 -9.14 0.93
N LEU A 355 -18.90 -8.76 -0.17
CA LEU A 355 -19.62 -9.69 -1.06
C LEU A 355 -19.26 -9.56 -2.56
N ARG A 356 -18.05 -9.15 -2.91
CA ARG A 356 -17.57 -9.23 -4.30
C ARG A 356 -16.23 -9.93 -4.40
#